data_AF-A0A2A2A8C5-F1
#
_entry.id   AF-A0A2A2A8C5-F1
#
_cell.length_a   1.000
_cell.length_b   1.000
_cell.length_c   1.000
_cell.angle_alpha   90.00
_cell.angle_beta   90.00
_cell.angle_gamma   90.00
#
_symmetry.space_group_name_H-M   'P 1'
#
loop_
_entity.id
_entity.type
_entity.pdbx_description
1 polymer ?
#
loop_
_entity_poly.entity_id
_entity_poly.type
_entity_poly.pdbx_seq_one_letter_code
_entity_poly.pdbx_strand_id
1 'polypeptide(L)'
;MKLIQTAVAASLACLSLSAMASSHSVTYACEGGKQVQVRYQFNKAGIPTRAEAHIRGAKRVMAYDMNRSDDVDTFFANKSGYRLSSDYMDSKNFRKSSIMITAPNDEILFKSCTAQSGAASSGRNAGGSQNTQQVAYTCNNGRLSVAYQFNSAGIPVSATAQLQGKRRTLNYDLNNSSNVETFFTAQGYRLATDAMTRDNFTSLPIMVTAPGNKILHKSCMPN
;
A
#
# COMPACT_ATOMS: atom_id res chain seq x y z
N MET A 1 62.87 -4.18 -34.41
CA MET A 1 61.96 -4.73 -33.38
C MET A 1 61.99 -3.82 -32.15
N LYS A 2 60.92 -3.09 -31.86
CA LYS A 2 60.51 -2.69 -30.50
C LYS A 2 59.12 -2.04 -30.57
N LEU A 3 58.11 -2.81 -30.18
CA LEU A 3 56.75 -2.35 -29.94
C LEU A 3 56.70 -1.74 -28.54
N ILE A 4 56.19 -0.52 -28.41
CA ILE A 4 55.79 0.03 -27.10
C ILE A 4 54.30 0.32 -27.21
N GLN A 5 53.53 -0.55 -26.58
CA GLN A 5 52.10 -0.41 -26.35
C GLN A 5 51.91 0.53 -25.16
N THR A 6 51.09 1.58 -25.33
CA THR A 6 50.57 2.37 -24.20
C THR A 6 49.06 2.17 -24.12
N ALA A 7 48.64 1.58 -22.99
CA ALA A 7 47.26 1.26 -22.66
C ALA A 7 46.44 2.52 -22.35
N VAL A 8 45.23 2.60 -22.91
CA VAL A 8 44.23 3.62 -22.58
C VAL A 8 43.34 3.05 -21.47
N ALA A 9 43.39 3.65 -20.28
CA ALA A 9 42.49 3.32 -19.18
C ALA A 9 41.12 3.98 -19.43
N ALA A 10 40.09 3.19 -19.71
CA ALA A 10 38.71 3.65 -19.80
C ALA A 10 38.05 3.59 -18.42
N SER A 11 37.83 4.75 -17.81
CA SER A 11 37.07 4.90 -16.58
C SER A 11 35.57 4.68 -16.85
N LEU A 12 35.01 3.59 -16.34
CA LEU A 12 33.56 3.36 -16.31
C LEU A 12 32.90 4.30 -15.28
N ALA A 13 32.18 5.31 -15.76
CA ALA A 13 31.25 6.06 -14.92
C ALA A 13 30.02 5.19 -14.62
N CYS A 14 29.89 4.73 -13.38
CA CYS A 14 28.67 4.09 -12.89
C CYS A 14 27.54 5.13 -12.87
N LEU A 15 26.64 5.06 -13.85
CA LEU A 15 25.35 5.73 -13.81
C LEU A 15 24.51 5.06 -12.71
N SER A 16 24.48 5.67 -11.52
CA SER A 16 23.51 5.33 -10.50
C SER A 16 22.11 5.72 -10.99
N LEU A 17 21.39 4.78 -11.59
CA LEU A 17 19.95 4.92 -11.84
C LEU A 17 19.26 4.94 -10.47
N SER A 18 19.02 6.13 -9.93
CA SER A 18 18.05 6.33 -8.89
C SER A 18 16.71 5.84 -9.43
N ALA A 19 16.22 4.70 -8.92
CA ALA A 19 14.89 4.21 -9.22
C ALA A 19 13.86 5.28 -8.82
N MET A 20 13.47 6.11 -9.78
CA MET A 20 12.39 7.08 -9.58
C MET A 20 11.13 6.26 -9.36
N ALA A 21 10.65 6.22 -8.11
CA ALA A 21 9.34 5.66 -7.80
C ALA A 21 8.32 6.31 -8.75
N SER A 22 7.60 5.50 -9.52
CA SER A 22 6.64 5.95 -10.52
C SER A 22 5.55 6.77 -9.85
N SER A 23 5.68 8.08 -9.96
CA SER A 23 4.73 9.01 -9.39
C SER A 23 3.76 9.44 -10.47
N HIS A 24 2.46 9.37 -10.18
CA HIS A 24 1.43 9.61 -11.17
C HIS A 24 0.66 10.88 -10.81
N SER A 25 0.72 11.88 -11.67
CA SER A 25 0.00 13.13 -11.48
C SER A 25 -1.39 13.07 -12.13
N VAL A 26 -2.37 13.64 -11.44
CA VAL A 26 -3.73 13.89 -11.92
C VAL A 26 -4.05 15.36 -11.68
N THR A 27 -4.52 16.05 -12.72
CA THR A 27 -5.06 17.40 -12.60
C THR A 27 -6.56 17.29 -12.39
N TYR A 28 -7.08 18.04 -11.43
CA TYR A 28 -8.49 18.07 -11.09
C TYR A 28 -9.09 19.45 -11.34
N ALA A 29 -10.30 19.45 -11.88
CA ALA A 29 -11.17 20.61 -11.89
C ALA A 29 -12.17 20.50 -10.73
N CYS A 30 -12.31 21.58 -9.97
CA CYS A 30 -13.11 21.62 -8.74
C CYS A 30 -14.18 22.70 -8.83
N GLU A 31 -15.13 22.67 -7.88
CA GLU A 31 -16.12 23.74 -7.72
C GLU A 31 -15.46 25.13 -7.61
N GLY A 32 -16.17 26.15 -8.11
CA GLY A 32 -15.68 27.53 -8.12
C GLY A 32 -14.55 27.80 -9.12
N GLY A 33 -14.39 26.94 -10.14
CA GLY A 33 -13.38 27.09 -11.19
C GLY A 33 -11.95 26.83 -10.72
N LYS A 34 -11.77 26.28 -9.52
CA LYS A 34 -10.45 25.97 -8.96
C LYS A 34 -9.85 24.74 -9.64
N GLN A 35 -8.53 24.67 -9.64
CA GLN A 35 -7.78 23.51 -10.13
C GLN A 35 -6.69 23.11 -9.14
N VAL A 36 -6.42 21.81 -9.06
CA VAL A 36 -5.31 21.27 -8.28
C VAL A 36 -4.68 20.09 -9.00
N GLN A 37 -3.35 20.05 -9.02
CA GLN A 37 -2.61 18.87 -9.43
C GLN A 37 -2.20 18.07 -8.20
N VAL A 38 -2.55 16.79 -8.18
CA VAL A 38 -2.14 15.85 -7.14
C VAL A 38 -1.24 14.78 -7.73
N ARG A 39 -0.07 14.60 -7.14
CA ARG A 39 0.89 13.55 -7.46
C ARG A 39 0.73 12.42 -6.45
N TYR A 40 0.31 11.25 -6.93
CA TYR A 40 0.15 10.06 -6.11
C TYR A 40 1.38 9.17 -6.22
N GLN A 41 1.72 8.53 -5.09
CA GLN A 41 2.63 7.40 -5.05
C GLN A 41 1.85 6.19 -4.57
N PHE A 42 2.12 5.07 -5.21
CA PHE A 42 1.55 3.79 -4.85
C PHE A 42 2.68 2.85 -4.44
N ASN A 43 2.41 1.96 -3.49
CA ASN A 43 3.27 0.81 -3.32
C ASN A 43 3.09 -0.15 -4.51
N LYS A 44 3.90 -1.21 -4.57
CA LYS A 44 3.87 -2.12 -5.71
C LYS A 44 2.59 -2.99 -5.79
N ALA A 45 1.79 -3.05 -4.72
CA ALA A 45 0.46 -3.66 -4.73
C ALA A 45 -0.63 -2.71 -5.29
N GLY A 46 -0.24 -1.49 -5.69
CA GLY A 46 -1.16 -0.48 -6.21
C GLY A 46 -1.87 0.32 -5.13
N ILE A 47 -1.46 0.20 -3.86
CA ILE A 47 -2.08 0.90 -2.72
C ILE A 47 -1.48 2.31 -2.61
N PRO A 48 -2.31 3.36 -2.48
CA PRO A 48 -1.79 4.70 -2.29
C PRO A 48 -0.99 4.80 -0.99
N THR A 49 0.18 5.42 -1.06
CA THR A 49 1.03 5.68 0.11
C THR A 49 1.19 7.17 0.38
N ARG A 50 1.06 7.99 -0.67
CA ARG A 50 1.28 9.43 -0.58
C ARG A 50 0.47 10.18 -1.64
N ALA A 51 -0.09 11.30 -1.23
CA ALA A 51 -0.66 12.32 -2.10
C ALA A 51 0.11 13.64 -1.89
N GLU A 52 0.55 14.27 -2.97
CA GLU A 52 1.27 15.54 -2.93
C GLU A 52 0.56 16.58 -3.78
N ALA A 53 0.29 17.75 -3.21
CA ALA A 53 -0.35 18.87 -3.90
C ALA A 53 0.31 20.20 -3.54
N HIS A 54 0.36 21.16 -4.48
CA HIS A 54 0.75 22.53 -4.18
C HIS A 54 -0.46 23.32 -3.71
N ILE A 55 -0.44 23.76 -2.45
CA ILE A 55 -1.55 24.44 -1.80
C ILE A 55 -1.01 25.71 -1.12
N ARG A 56 -1.57 26.87 -1.50
CA ARG A 56 -1.16 28.19 -0.99
C ARG A 56 0.36 28.42 -1.11
N GLY A 57 0.90 28.13 -2.30
CA GLY A 57 2.34 28.32 -2.60
C GLY A 57 3.29 27.31 -1.97
N ALA A 58 2.79 26.36 -1.16
CA ALA A 58 3.62 25.36 -0.51
C ALA A 58 3.23 23.95 -0.95
N LYS A 59 4.25 23.11 -1.15
CA LYS A 59 4.08 21.67 -1.35
C LYS A 59 3.55 21.03 -0.07
N ARG A 60 2.40 20.36 -0.16
CA ARG A 60 1.80 19.59 0.92
C ARG A 60 1.88 18.12 0.58
N VAL A 61 2.62 17.38 1.40
CA VAL A 61 2.73 15.93 1.31
C VAL A 61 1.82 15.34 2.38
N MET A 62 0.88 14.49 1.98
CA MET A 62 -0.06 13.79 2.84
C MET A 62 0.17 12.29 2.70
N ALA A 63 0.28 11.59 3.82
CA ALA A 63 0.44 10.14 3.87
C ALA A 63 -0.95 9.48 3.87
N TYR A 64 -1.05 8.28 3.29
CA TYR A 64 -2.25 7.47 3.38
C TYR A 64 -2.60 7.21 4.86
N ASP A 65 -3.86 7.46 5.23
CA ASP A 65 -4.36 7.30 6.60
C ASP A 65 -5.08 5.95 6.72
N MET A 66 -4.33 4.95 7.17
CA MET A 66 -4.82 3.58 7.33
C MET A 66 -5.92 3.44 8.38
N ASN A 67 -6.02 4.37 9.33
CA ASN A 67 -7.01 4.28 10.41
C ASN A 67 -8.38 4.79 9.97
N ARG A 68 -8.42 5.56 8.88
CA ARG A 68 -9.63 6.19 8.36
C ARG A 68 -10.06 5.66 7.00
N SER A 69 -9.12 5.19 6.20
CA SER A 69 -9.40 4.64 4.87
C SER A 69 -9.95 3.23 4.98
N ASP A 70 -10.91 2.92 4.13
CA ASP A 70 -11.61 1.64 4.13
C ASP A 70 -11.89 1.18 2.69
N ASP A 71 -12.95 0.39 2.53
CA ASP A 71 -13.40 -0.14 1.27
C ASP A 71 -14.12 0.82 0.33
N VAL A 72 -14.55 1.96 0.84
CA VAL A 72 -15.39 2.92 0.11
C VAL A 72 -14.66 4.25 -0.02
N ASP A 73 -13.87 4.65 0.98
CA ASP A 73 -13.19 5.93 1.05
C ASP A 73 -11.67 5.79 1.24
N THR A 74 -10.93 6.71 0.63
CA THR A 74 -9.47 6.85 0.79
C THR A 74 -9.16 8.20 1.40
N PHE A 75 -8.43 8.19 2.52
CA PHE A 75 -8.00 9.39 3.21
C PHE A 75 -6.48 9.50 3.21
N PHE A 76 -6.00 10.72 3.02
CA PHE A 76 -4.63 11.11 3.26
C PHE A 76 -4.60 12.28 4.24
N ALA A 77 -3.60 12.29 5.11
CA ALA A 77 -3.42 13.37 6.07
C ALA A 77 -1.93 13.70 6.27
N ASN A 78 -1.66 14.88 6.81
CA ASN A 78 -0.33 15.20 7.32
C ASN A 78 -0.38 15.82 8.71
N LYS A 79 0.78 15.91 9.35
CA LYS A 79 0.94 16.47 10.70
C LYS A 79 0.52 17.94 10.80
N SER A 80 0.53 18.66 9.68
CA SER A 80 0.08 20.06 9.63
C SER A 80 -1.44 20.18 9.58
N GLY A 81 -2.20 19.08 9.47
CA GLY A 81 -3.66 19.05 9.51
C GLY A 81 -4.36 19.09 8.15
N TYR A 82 -3.61 19.15 7.04
CA TYR A 82 -4.19 19.05 5.70
C TYR A 82 -4.67 17.63 5.45
N ARG A 83 -5.85 17.52 4.82
CA ARG A 83 -6.50 16.26 4.51
C ARG A 83 -6.93 16.22 3.04
N LEU A 84 -6.73 15.08 2.40
CA LEU A 84 -7.33 14.74 1.12
C LEU A 84 -8.25 13.54 1.35
N SER A 85 -9.50 13.65 0.92
CA SER A 85 -10.44 12.53 0.86
C SER A 85 -10.80 12.24 -0.58
N SER A 86 -11.12 10.99 -0.86
CA SER A 86 -11.49 10.46 -2.16
C SER A 86 -12.39 9.25 -1.96
N ASP A 87 -13.14 8.89 -2.99
CA ASP A 87 -13.64 7.52 -3.13
C ASP A 87 -12.45 6.52 -3.08
N TYR A 88 -12.73 5.24 -2.90
CA TYR A 88 -11.74 4.17 -2.93
C TYR A 88 -10.74 4.36 -4.09
N MET A 89 -9.45 4.37 -3.75
CA MET A 89 -8.38 4.69 -4.68
C MET A 89 -7.28 3.62 -4.68
N ASP A 90 -6.89 3.19 -5.88
CA ASP A 90 -5.71 2.39 -6.17
C ASP A 90 -5.01 2.88 -7.45
N SER A 91 -3.89 2.26 -7.80
CA SER A 91 -3.10 2.61 -8.98
C SER A 91 -3.85 2.40 -10.31
N LYS A 92 -4.99 1.70 -10.32
CA LYS A 92 -5.80 1.45 -11.52
C LYS A 92 -6.92 2.48 -11.68
N ASN A 93 -7.47 3.00 -10.59
CA ASN A 93 -8.64 3.88 -10.62
C ASN A 93 -8.38 5.35 -10.24
N PHE A 94 -7.21 5.70 -9.70
CA PHE A 94 -6.91 7.06 -9.18
C PHE A 94 -7.13 8.20 -10.18
N ARG A 95 -7.06 7.91 -11.50
CA ARG A 95 -7.34 8.89 -12.57
C ARG A 95 -8.83 9.17 -12.79
N LYS A 96 -9.70 8.51 -12.03
CA LYS A 96 -11.17 8.61 -12.12
C LYS A 96 -11.80 8.99 -10.79
N SER A 97 -11.13 8.72 -9.67
CA SER A 97 -11.64 9.03 -8.34
C SER A 97 -11.85 10.53 -8.18
N SER A 98 -12.95 10.92 -7.53
CA SER A 98 -13.18 12.30 -7.14
C SER A 98 -12.39 12.63 -5.87
N ILE A 99 -12.03 13.90 -5.66
CA ILE A 99 -11.32 14.31 -4.43
C ILE A 99 -11.92 15.55 -3.77
N MET A 100 -11.61 15.70 -2.49
CA MET A 100 -11.77 16.93 -1.73
C MET A 100 -10.52 17.17 -0.90
N ILE A 101 -10.10 18.44 -0.76
CA ILE A 101 -8.96 18.81 0.07
C ILE A 101 -9.39 19.86 1.08
N THR A 102 -9.10 19.59 2.35
CA THR A 102 -9.46 20.42 3.50
C THR A 102 -8.20 20.91 4.21
N ALA A 103 -8.20 22.16 4.64
CA ALA A 103 -7.14 22.76 5.44
C ALA A 103 -7.24 22.37 6.93
N PRO A 104 -6.21 22.72 7.74
CA PRO A 104 -6.17 22.35 9.15
C PRO A 104 -7.32 22.92 10.00
N ASN A 105 -7.87 24.06 9.59
CA ASN A 105 -9.01 24.75 10.20
C ASN A 105 -10.37 24.30 9.64
N ASP A 106 -10.44 23.11 9.03
CA ASP A 106 -11.64 22.55 8.39
C ASP A 106 -12.19 23.35 7.18
N GLU A 107 -11.44 24.34 6.69
CA GLU A 107 -11.79 25.05 5.46
C GLU A 107 -11.63 24.12 4.25
N ILE A 108 -12.70 23.95 3.48
CA ILE A 108 -12.67 23.20 2.21
C ILE A 108 -11.98 24.06 1.14
N LEU A 109 -10.74 23.69 0.80
CA LEU A 109 -9.94 24.42 -0.18
C LEU A 109 -10.35 24.07 -1.61
N PHE A 110 -10.61 22.78 -1.83
CA PHE A 110 -10.95 22.19 -3.12
C PHE A 110 -12.10 21.19 -2.91
N LYS A 111 -13.24 21.44 -3.55
CA LYS A 111 -14.50 20.70 -3.37
C LYS A 111 -14.95 20.06 -4.66
N SER A 112 -15.53 18.86 -4.56
CA SER A 112 -16.13 18.09 -5.67
C SER A 112 -15.22 18.06 -6.90
N CYS A 113 -13.96 17.71 -6.68
CA CYS A 113 -12.95 17.75 -7.71
C CYS A 113 -13.03 16.50 -8.59
N THR A 114 -13.15 16.69 -9.89
CA THR A 114 -13.18 15.61 -10.88
C THR A 114 -11.87 15.57 -11.65
N ALA A 115 -11.35 14.37 -11.87
CA ALA A 115 -10.12 14.17 -12.62
C ALA A 115 -10.33 14.59 -14.07
N GLN A 116 -9.49 15.49 -14.56
CA GLN A 116 -9.49 15.89 -15.96
C GLN A 116 -8.74 14.80 -16.74
N SER A 117 -9.48 13.95 -17.42
CA SER A 117 -8.97 12.73 -18.05
C SER A 117 -7.89 13.01 -19.11
N GLY A 118 -6.69 12.49 -18.90
CA GLY A 118 -5.93 11.85 -19.97
C GLY A 118 -6.43 10.41 -20.10
N ALA A 119 -7.00 10.07 -21.26
CA ALA A 119 -7.79 8.86 -21.52
C ALA A 119 -7.21 7.54 -20.95
N ALA A 120 -8.04 6.74 -20.26
CA ALA A 120 -8.34 5.33 -20.62
C ALA A 120 -9.26 4.59 -19.60
N SER A 121 -10.26 3.93 -20.22
CA SER A 121 -11.01 2.70 -19.90
C SER A 121 -11.69 2.49 -18.54
N SER A 122 -13.00 2.70 -18.57
CA SER A 122 -14.05 2.25 -17.66
C SER A 122 -14.01 0.75 -17.31
N GLY A 123 -14.22 0.44 -16.03
CA GLY A 123 -14.63 -0.86 -15.53
C GLY A 123 -15.49 -0.62 -14.28
N ARG A 124 -16.76 -1.01 -14.33
CA ARG A 124 -17.77 -0.84 -13.28
C ARG A 124 -17.84 -2.08 -12.37
N ASN A 125 -18.49 -1.85 -11.21
CA ASN A 125 -19.16 -2.77 -10.27
C ASN A 125 -18.30 -3.30 -9.11
N ALA A 126 -18.84 -3.63 -7.94
CA ALA A 126 -20.06 -3.31 -7.18
C ALA A 126 -19.99 -4.16 -5.88
N GLY A 127 -20.59 -3.69 -4.77
CA GLY A 127 -21.19 -4.56 -3.75
C GLY A 127 -20.26 -5.21 -2.72
N GLY A 128 -20.40 -4.80 -1.46
CA GLY A 128 -19.67 -5.31 -0.30
C GLY A 128 -20.04 -6.73 0.16
N SER A 129 -19.16 -7.28 1.00
CA SER A 129 -19.48 -8.30 2.02
C SER A 129 -18.31 -8.42 3.00
N GLN A 130 -18.62 -8.39 4.30
CA GLN A 130 -17.72 -8.50 5.44
C GLN A 130 -17.02 -9.87 5.44
N ASN A 131 -15.72 -9.95 5.10
CA ASN A 131 -15.06 -11.21 4.75
C ASN A 131 -13.89 -11.55 5.70
N THR A 132 -14.20 -12.09 6.89
CA THR A 132 -13.18 -12.81 7.69
C THR A 132 -13.09 -14.24 7.15
N GLN A 133 -11.97 -14.60 6.53
CA GLN A 133 -11.78 -15.93 5.93
C GLN A 133 -10.62 -16.65 6.61
N GLN A 134 -10.88 -17.88 7.06
CA GLN A 134 -9.95 -18.66 7.87
C GLN A 134 -9.24 -19.73 7.02
N VAL A 135 -7.91 -19.81 7.15
CA VAL A 135 -7.08 -20.83 6.50
C VAL A 135 -6.46 -21.71 7.58
N ALA A 136 -6.53 -23.02 7.38
CA ALA A 136 -5.83 -23.99 8.20
C ALA A 136 -4.53 -24.40 7.51
N TYR A 137 -3.45 -24.47 8.29
CA TYR A 137 -2.12 -24.79 7.81
C TYR A 137 -1.55 -26.03 8.49
N THR A 138 -0.81 -26.81 7.73
CA THR A 138 0.13 -27.80 8.26
C THR A 138 1.54 -27.24 8.15
N CYS A 139 2.24 -27.18 9.27
CA CYS A 139 3.60 -26.68 9.40
C CYS A 139 4.54 -27.83 9.78
N ASN A 140 5.84 -27.65 9.60
CA ASN A 140 6.84 -28.65 9.99
C ASN A 140 6.75 -29.02 11.48
N ASN A 141 6.30 -28.08 12.31
CA ASN A 141 6.27 -28.19 13.77
C ASN A 141 4.86 -28.03 14.36
N GLY A 142 3.82 -28.37 13.60
CA GLY A 142 2.45 -28.45 14.11
C GLY A 142 1.40 -27.95 13.13
N ARG A 143 0.21 -27.64 13.65
CA ARG A 143 -0.88 -27.03 12.87
C ARG A 143 -1.13 -25.60 13.34
N LEU A 144 -1.58 -24.75 12.43
CA LEU A 144 -1.92 -23.36 12.71
C LEU A 144 -3.21 -23.01 11.97
N SER A 145 -4.07 -22.21 12.56
CA SER A 145 -5.19 -21.62 11.84
C SER A 145 -5.13 -20.11 11.95
N VAL A 146 -5.29 -19.45 10.80
CA VAL A 146 -5.20 -17.99 10.68
C VAL A 146 -6.48 -17.47 10.05
N ALA A 147 -7.14 -16.56 10.75
CA ALA A 147 -8.25 -15.79 10.20
C ALA A 147 -7.70 -14.50 9.60
N TYR A 148 -7.83 -14.36 8.28
CA TYR A 148 -7.47 -13.14 7.57
C TYR A 148 -8.68 -12.26 7.40
N GLN A 149 -8.42 -10.96 7.48
CA GLN A 149 -9.38 -9.94 7.08
C GLN A 149 -8.80 -9.16 5.93
N PHE A 150 -9.68 -8.81 4.99
CA PHE A 150 -9.36 -7.97 3.86
C PHE A 150 -10.30 -6.77 3.83
N ASN A 151 -9.83 -5.64 3.33
CA ASN A 151 -10.75 -4.59 2.88
C ASN A 151 -11.41 -5.00 1.55
N SER A 152 -12.31 -4.18 0.99
CA SER A 152 -13.04 -4.53 -0.25
C SER A 152 -12.14 -4.72 -1.46
N ALA A 153 -11.00 -4.03 -1.48
CA ALA A 153 -9.97 -4.15 -2.51
C ALA A 153 -9.28 -5.52 -2.50
N GLY A 154 -9.58 -6.34 -1.49
CA GLY A 154 -8.92 -7.60 -1.26
C GLY A 154 -7.52 -7.43 -0.70
N ILE A 155 -7.22 -6.30 -0.05
CA ILE A 155 -5.93 -6.06 0.61
C ILE A 155 -6.01 -6.56 2.05
N PRO A 156 -5.01 -7.33 2.52
CA PRO A 156 -4.99 -7.81 3.90
C PRO A 156 -4.93 -6.65 4.90
N VAL A 157 -5.77 -6.70 5.93
CA VAL A 157 -5.77 -5.73 7.04
C VAL A 157 -5.30 -6.37 8.34
N SER A 158 -5.65 -7.63 8.57
CA SER A 158 -5.23 -8.36 9.77
C SER A 158 -5.10 -9.86 9.54
N ALA A 159 -4.26 -10.48 10.37
CA ALA A 159 -4.12 -11.93 10.49
C ALA A 159 -4.24 -12.32 11.97
N THR A 160 -5.26 -13.10 12.31
CA THR A 160 -5.54 -13.50 13.69
C THR A 160 -5.30 -14.98 13.90
N ALA A 161 -4.48 -15.34 14.89
CA ALA A 161 -4.15 -16.73 15.20
C ALA A 161 -3.94 -16.97 16.71
N GLN A 162 -4.04 -18.23 17.14
CA GLN A 162 -3.65 -18.65 18.49
C GLN A 162 -2.14 -18.88 18.53
N LEU A 163 -1.40 -17.95 19.12
CA LEU A 163 0.07 -18.01 19.23
C LEU A 163 0.46 -18.16 20.69
N GLN A 164 1.17 -19.25 21.01
CA GLN A 164 1.60 -19.59 22.37
C GLN A 164 0.45 -19.55 23.40
N GLY A 165 -0.70 -20.14 23.04
CA GLY A 165 -1.87 -20.24 23.91
C GLY A 165 -2.69 -18.96 24.06
N LYS A 166 -2.39 -17.90 23.30
CA LYS A 166 -3.17 -16.64 23.31
C LYS A 166 -3.60 -16.26 21.91
N ARG A 167 -4.84 -15.75 21.78
CA ARG A 167 -5.33 -15.17 20.54
C ARG A 167 -4.59 -13.86 20.28
N ARG A 168 -3.93 -13.77 19.12
CA ARG A 168 -3.18 -12.59 18.67
C ARG A 168 -3.72 -12.13 17.33
N THR A 169 -3.94 -10.83 17.19
CA THR A 169 -4.25 -10.19 15.91
C THR A 169 -3.03 -9.38 15.50
N LEU A 170 -2.47 -9.73 14.35
CA LEU A 170 -1.34 -9.06 13.74
C LEU A 170 -1.88 -8.13 12.66
N ASN A 171 -1.41 -6.90 12.63
CA ASN A 171 -1.85 -5.89 11.68
C ASN A 171 -0.97 -5.94 10.43
N TYR A 172 -1.56 -5.71 9.26
CA TYR A 172 -0.80 -5.57 8.02
C TYR A 172 0.27 -4.48 8.15
N ASP A 173 1.52 -4.85 7.90
CA ASP A 173 2.66 -3.97 8.01
C ASP A 173 2.96 -3.34 6.65
N LEU A 174 2.30 -2.20 6.39
CA LEU A 174 2.44 -1.46 5.14
C LEU A 174 3.89 -1.00 4.87
N ASN A 175 4.66 -0.73 5.92
CA ASN A 175 6.01 -0.19 5.78
C ASN A 175 7.01 -1.24 5.30
N ASN A 176 6.77 -2.51 5.65
CA ASN A 176 7.66 -3.61 5.30
C ASN A 176 7.11 -4.52 4.18
N SER A 177 5.81 -4.48 3.90
CA SER A 177 5.18 -5.29 2.84
C SER A 177 5.42 -4.70 1.45
N SER A 178 5.48 -5.57 0.45
CA SER A 178 5.73 -5.23 -0.95
C SER A 178 4.88 -6.08 -1.90
N ASN A 179 5.19 -6.08 -3.21
CA ASN A 179 4.52 -6.95 -4.19
C ASN A 179 5.10 -8.36 -4.28
N VAL A 180 6.12 -8.68 -3.50
CA VAL A 180 6.66 -10.05 -3.44
C VAL A 180 6.39 -10.70 -2.08
N GLU A 181 6.21 -9.90 -1.03
CA GLU A 181 6.10 -10.40 0.33
C GLU A 181 5.14 -9.53 1.15
N THR A 182 4.31 -10.19 1.95
CA THR A 182 3.36 -9.58 2.87
C THR A 182 3.73 -9.90 4.30
N PHE A 183 3.69 -8.88 5.15
CA PHE A 183 3.97 -9.00 6.56
C PHE A 183 2.80 -8.53 7.40
N PHE A 184 2.55 -9.25 8.49
CA PHE A 184 1.70 -8.81 9.57
C PHE A 184 2.52 -8.78 10.85
N THR A 185 2.34 -7.73 11.67
CA THR A 185 3.08 -7.59 12.92
C THR A 185 2.20 -7.17 14.08
N ALA A 186 2.52 -7.66 15.27
CA ALA A 186 1.99 -7.15 16.54
C ALA A 186 2.86 -7.63 17.70
N GLN A 187 3.21 -6.73 18.63
CA GLN A 187 3.89 -7.09 19.88
C GLN A 187 5.14 -7.97 19.69
N GLY A 188 5.92 -7.72 18.63
CA GLY A 188 7.12 -8.49 18.27
C GLY A 188 6.88 -9.82 17.56
N TYR A 189 5.62 -10.24 17.36
CA TYR A 189 5.28 -11.34 16.46
C TYR A 189 5.25 -10.85 15.01
N ARG A 190 5.66 -11.72 14.10
CA ARG A 190 5.62 -11.49 12.64
C ARG A 190 5.03 -12.71 11.94
N LEU A 191 4.05 -12.49 11.07
CA LEU A 191 3.64 -13.44 10.05
C LEU A 191 4.17 -12.94 8.71
N ALA A 192 4.86 -13.80 7.98
CA ALA A 192 5.40 -13.53 6.65
C ALA A 192 4.84 -14.52 5.64
N THR A 193 4.57 -14.04 4.44
CA THR A 193 4.05 -14.81 3.31
C THR A 193 4.34 -14.07 2.01
N ASP A 194 4.10 -14.71 0.87
CA ASP A 194 4.19 -14.04 -0.43
C ASP A 194 3.17 -12.89 -0.53
N ALA A 195 3.20 -12.13 -1.62
CA ALA A 195 2.23 -11.07 -1.84
C ALA A 195 0.78 -11.60 -1.78
N MET A 196 0.04 -11.15 -0.75
CA MET A 196 -1.27 -11.67 -0.41
C MET A 196 -2.37 -10.70 -0.84
N THR A 197 -3.41 -11.28 -1.43
CA THR A 197 -4.69 -10.65 -1.71
C THR A 197 -5.82 -11.60 -1.30
N ARG A 198 -7.05 -11.10 -1.24
CA ARG A 198 -8.26 -11.90 -1.02
C ARG A 198 -8.42 -13.03 -2.05
N ASP A 199 -7.82 -12.91 -3.22
CA ASP A 199 -8.00 -13.90 -4.29
C ASP A 199 -6.99 -15.04 -4.20
N ASN A 200 -5.86 -14.86 -3.50
CA ASN A 200 -4.80 -15.87 -3.43
C ASN A 200 -4.45 -16.35 -2.02
N PHE A 201 -4.94 -15.71 -0.94
CA PHE A 201 -4.49 -15.98 0.43
C PHE A 201 -4.64 -17.44 0.90
N THR A 202 -5.57 -18.20 0.30
CA THR A 202 -5.80 -19.60 0.63
C THR A 202 -4.75 -20.56 0.07
N SER A 203 -3.89 -20.10 -0.84
CA SER A 203 -2.84 -20.93 -1.47
C SER A 203 -1.42 -20.56 -1.03
N LEU A 204 -1.24 -19.49 -0.26
CA LEU A 204 0.08 -18.99 0.08
C LEU A 204 0.71 -19.71 1.28
N PRO A 205 2.00 -20.06 1.21
CA PRO A 205 2.73 -20.54 2.38
C PRO A 205 2.96 -19.43 3.38
N ILE A 206 3.06 -19.77 4.67
CA ILE A 206 3.35 -18.79 5.73
C ILE A 206 4.49 -19.23 6.65
N MET A 207 5.08 -18.26 7.33
CA MET A 207 5.96 -18.45 8.47
C MET A 207 5.55 -17.52 9.60
N VAL A 208 5.59 -17.99 10.84
CA VAL A 208 5.33 -17.18 12.03
C VAL A 208 6.52 -17.19 12.97
N THR A 209 6.93 -16.00 13.38
CA THR A 209 8.06 -15.75 14.28
C THR A 209 7.57 -15.01 15.53
N ALA A 210 8.03 -15.42 16.70
CA ALA A 210 7.81 -14.77 17.99
C ALA A 210 8.79 -13.62 18.25
N PRO A 211 8.53 -12.80 19.28
CA PRO A 211 9.51 -11.84 19.78
C PRO A 211 10.89 -12.46 19.99
N GLY A 212 11.94 -11.73 19.64
CA GLY A 212 13.32 -12.23 19.68
C GLY A 212 13.69 -13.16 18.52
N ASN A 213 12.95 -13.10 17.39
CA ASN A 213 13.21 -13.85 16.16
C ASN A 213 13.11 -15.38 16.28
N LYS A 214 12.43 -15.89 17.31
CA LYS A 214 12.21 -17.33 17.49
C LYS A 214 11.13 -17.81 16.50
N ILE A 215 11.48 -18.72 15.61
CA ILE A 215 10.50 -19.32 14.68
C ILE A 215 9.50 -20.15 15.50
N LEU A 216 8.21 -19.80 15.42
CA LEU A 216 7.11 -20.52 16.07
C LEU A 216 6.43 -21.51 15.13
N HIS A 217 6.29 -21.14 13.86
CA HIS A 217 5.69 -22.00 12.84
C HIS A 217 6.48 -21.88 11.55
N LYS A 218 7.08 -22.98 11.10
CA LYS A 218 7.98 -23.02 9.95
C LYS A 218 7.33 -23.75 8.78
N SER A 219 7.48 -23.19 7.57
CA SER A 219 7.08 -23.82 6.30
C SER A 219 5.63 -24.33 6.34
N CYS A 220 4.72 -23.43 6.70
CA CYS A 220 3.31 -23.76 6.81
C CYS A 220 2.66 -23.72 5.44
N MET A 221 2.07 -24.84 5.03
CA MET A 221 1.31 -24.96 3.79
C MET A 221 -0.20 -25.02 4.10
N PRO A 222 -1.06 -24.33 3.34
CA PRO A 222 -2.50 -24.48 3.45
C PRO A 222 -2.93 -25.94 3.27
N ASN A 223 -3.96 -26.36 4.01
CA ASN A 223 -4.63 -27.65 3.85
C ASN A 223 -5.85 -27.55 2.93
#